data_AF-A0A2T5DA98-F1
#
_entry.id   AF-A0A2T5DA98-F1
#
_cell.length_a   1.000
_cell.length_b   1.000
_cell.length_c   1.000
_cell.angle_alpha   90.00
_cell.angle_beta   90.00
_cell.angle_gamma   90.00
#
_symmetry.space_group_name_H-M   'P 1'
#
loop_
_entity.id
_entity.type
_entity.pdbx_description
1 polymer ?
#
loop_
_entity_poly.entity_id
_entity_poly.type
_entity_poly.pdbx_seq_one_letter_code
_entity_poly.pdbx_strand_id
1 'polypeptide(L)'
;MNKRFRNNLSTILKNKRISYSKLSKETGISRQTISKIINNEFYAMNVHTLVTLLDYLEVGINEFGVVDSELDFIDNQIHKMAFNKKNLAILVNSLSSKTKLSFTFHPYASNHCLNVDSKKYSNKYDFSGNIRIHGTKKETALEVIDFDLWKISKIVSYEEFYDLYRSLIIAFEDYAEKLRFNKIIFNVSSYYAPELQAVLFPRHLTSKDLRELVQSFPYDCRKNELLKFSVLKTCGYGFISVNEEEELLINEINNQVDSMANVSIFEKEKIRMDLMDKNVLERYYHVKKYFKYIY
;
A
#
# COMPACT_ATOMS: atom_id res chain seq x y z
N MET A 1 14.02 21.19 -9.59
CA MET A 1 13.88 19.81 -10.11
C MET A 1 15.24 19.12 -10.04
N ASN A 2 15.36 18.03 -9.30
CA ASN A 2 16.66 17.34 -9.14
C ASN A 2 16.79 16.33 -10.29
N LYS A 3 17.53 16.69 -11.34
CA LYS A 3 17.76 15.85 -12.52
C LYS A 3 18.93 14.90 -12.25
N ARG A 4 18.81 13.62 -12.65
CA ARG A 4 19.89 12.63 -12.54
C ARG A 4 20.26 12.12 -13.92
N PHE A 5 21.55 11.97 -14.18
CA PHE A 5 22.04 11.42 -15.44
C PHE A 5 22.17 9.90 -15.32
N ARG A 6 21.42 9.16 -16.13
CA ARG A 6 21.47 7.70 -16.22
C ARG A 6 22.40 7.31 -17.36
N ASN A 7 23.53 6.69 -17.03
CA ASN A 7 24.51 6.23 -18.01
C ASN A 7 24.13 4.86 -18.59
N ASN A 8 24.53 4.62 -19.84
CA ASN A 8 24.29 3.40 -20.60
C ASN A 8 25.60 2.66 -20.94
N LEU A 9 26.67 2.88 -20.15
CA LEU A 9 28.01 2.39 -20.46
C LEU A 9 28.05 0.86 -20.65
N SER A 10 27.31 0.12 -19.82
CA SER A 10 27.21 -1.35 -19.92
C SER A 10 26.75 -1.82 -21.30
N THR A 11 25.72 -1.16 -21.86
CA THR A 11 25.15 -1.51 -23.17
C THR A 11 26.09 -1.10 -24.30
N ILE A 12 26.69 0.09 -24.22
CA ILE A 12 27.62 0.59 -25.24
C ILE A 12 28.84 -0.32 -25.37
N LEU A 13 29.42 -0.74 -24.25
CA LEU A 13 30.56 -1.66 -24.25
C LEU A 13 30.20 -3.03 -24.84
N LYS A 14 29.00 -3.55 -24.55
CA LYS A 14 28.51 -4.80 -25.17
C LYS A 14 28.36 -4.65 -26.68
N ASN A 15 27.76 -3.57 -27.15
CA ASN A 15 27.53 -3.32 -28.58
C ASN A 15 28.85 -3.15 -29.33
N LYS A 16 29.81 -2.42 -28.76
CA LYS A 16 31.14 -2.20 -29.34
C LYS A 16 32.14 -3.33 -29.06
N ARG A 17 31.73 -4.37 -28.32
CA ARG A 17 32.56 -5.53 -27.91
C ARG A 17 33.86 -5.11 -27.20
N ILE A 18 33.79 -4.10 -26.35
CA ILE A 18 34.94 -3.56 -25.61
C ILE A 18 34.96 -4.17 -24.21
N SER A 19 36.08 -4.77 -23.82
CA SER A 19 36.25 -5.31 -22.46
C SER A 19 36.63 -4.22 -21.47
N TYR A 20 36.31 -4.43 -20.19
CA TYR A 20 36.66 -3.47 -19.11
C TYR A 20 38.17 -3.29 -18.98
N SER A 21 38.92 -4.35 -19.21
CA SER A 21 40.38 -4.33 -19.21
C SER A 21 40.92 -3.42 -20.32
N LYS A 22 40.36 -3.55 -21.53
CA LYS A 22 40.74 -2.73 -22.68
C LYS A 22 40.40 -1.27 -22.44
N LEU A 23 39.17 -0.99 -22.03
CA LEU A 23 38.71 0.36 -21.71
C LEU A 23 39.62 1.03 -20.67
N SER A 24 39.94 0.32 -19.58
CA SER A 24 40.80 0.84 -18.51
C SER A 24 42.22 1.15 -19.00
N LYS A 25 42.80 0.26 -19.82
CA LYS A 25 44.15 0.44 -20.36
C LYS A 25 44.24 1.63 -21.31
N GLU A 26 43.24 1.81 -22.17
CA GLU A 26 43.29 2.79 -23.26
C GLU A 26 42.81 4.19 -22.82
N THR A 27 41.96 4.27 -21.78
CA THR A 27 41.48 5.57 -21.25
C THR A 27 42.24 6.04 -20.02
N GLY A 28 43.01 5.17 -19.36
CA GLY A 28 43.61 5.46 -18.06
C GLY A 28 42.63 5.48 -16.89
N ILE A 29 41.32 5.27 -17.14
CA ILE A 29 40.31 5.19 -16.07
C ILE A 29 40.49 3.86 -15.32
N SER A 30 40.51 3.91 -13.98
CA SER A 30 40.71 2.70 -13.18
C SER A 30 39.57 1.71 -13.37
N ARG A 31 39.89 0.40 -13.34
CA ARG A 31 38.89 -0.66 -13.41
C ARG A 31 37.84 -0.55 -12.30
N GLN A 32 38.19 -0.05 -11.12
CA GLN A 32 37.21 0.17 -10.05
C GLN A 32 36.20 1.26 -10.42
N THR A 33 36.66 2.36 -11.04
CA THR A 33 35.78 3.45 -11.48
C THR A 33 34.85 2.97 -12.59
N ILE A 34 35.37 2.26 -13.58
CA ILE A 34 34.57 1.64 -14.65
C ILE A 34 33.52 0.69 -14.06
N SER A 35 33.92 -0.16 -13.11
CA SER A 35 33.00 -1.07 -12.43
C SER A 35 31.87 -0.34 -11.70
N LYS A 36 32.19 0.76 -11.00
CA LYS A 36 31.16 1.59 -10.32
C LYS A 36 30.17 2.21 -11.30
N ILE A 37 30.64 2.72 -12.43
CA ILE A 37 29.79 3.33 -13.46
C ILE A 37 28.85 2.28 -14.08
N ILE A 38 29.38 1.09 -14.40
CA ILE A 38 28.62 0.01 -15.03
C ILE A 38 27.58 -0.60 -14.10
N ASN A 39 27.92 -0.78 -12.81
CA ASN A 39 27.06 -1.42 -11.83
C ASN A 39 26.07 -0.46 -11.16
N ASN A 40 26.22 0.85 -11.41
CA ASN A 40 25.29 1.87 -10.95
C ASN A 40 25.07 2.90 -12.06
N GLU A 41 23.95 2.76 -12.76
CA GLU A 41 23.56 3.63 -13.88
C GLU A 41 23.47 5.13 -13.48
N PHE A 42 23.30 5.44 -12.19
CA PHE A 42 23.26 6.80 -11.65
C PHE A 42 24.55 7.23 -10.92
N TYR A 43 25.66 6.55 -11.15
CA TYR A 43 26.94 6.91 -10.54
C TYR A 43 27.31 8.36 -10.89
N ALA A 44 27.59 9.17 -9.87
CA ALA A 44 28.03 10.55 -10.05
C ALA A 44 29.47 10.58 -10.58
N MET A 45 29.61 10.63 -11.90
CA MET A 45 30.91 10.68 -12.57
C MET A 45 31.42 12.12 -12.62
N ASN A 46 32.73 12.31 -12.48
CA ASN A 46 33.33 13.61 -12.77
C ASN A 46 33.33 13.88 -14.29
N VAL A 47 33.32 15.17 -14.66
CA VAL A 47 33.21 15.61 -16.07
C VAL A 47 34.38 15.09 -16.91
N HIS A 48 35.59 15.06 -16.36
CA HIS A 48 36.76 14.53 -17.07
C HIS A 48 36.58 13.07 -17.48
N THR A 49 36.13 12.22 -16.56
CA THR A 49 35.83 10.80 -16.81
C THR A 49 34.75 10.64 -17.87
N LEU A 50 33.70 11.47 -17.83
CA LEU A 50 32.65 11.46 -18.83
C LEU A 50 33.21 11.80 -20.22
N VAL A 51 33.93 12.91 -20.35
CA VAL A 51 34.52 13.35 -21.64
C VAL A 51 35.46 12.28 -22.20
N THR A 52 36.36 11.73 -21.38
CA THR A 52 37.26 10.64 -21.82
C THR A 52 36.49 9.42 -22.33
N LEU A 53 35.38 9.05 -21.70
CA LEU A 53 34.54 7.94 -22.16
C LEU A 53 33.81 8.26 -23.46
N LEU A 54 33.26 9.47 -23.60
CA LEU A 54 32.59 9.91 -24.83
C LEU A 54 33.55 9.89 -26.02
N ASP A 55 34.76 10.45 -25.83
CA ASP A 55 35.79 10.53 -26.85
C ASP A 55 36.27 9.14 -27.27
N TYR A 56 36.61 8.28 -26.29
CA TYR A 56 37.09 6.94 -26.57
C TYR A 56 36.03 6.05 -27.23
N LEU A 57 34.77 6.18 -26.82
CA LEU A 57 33.68 5.38 -27.36
C LEU A 57 33.14 5.96 -28.67
N GLU A 58 33.51 7.18 -29.06
CA GLU A 58 32.97 7.89 -30.22
C GLU A 58 31.43 7.93 -30.17
N VAL A 59 30.87 8.31 -29.02
CA VAL A 59 29.41 8.43 -28.82
C VAL A 59 29.05 9.83 -28.31
N GLY A 60 27.89 10.33 -28.73
CA GLY A 60 27.35 11.58 -28.20
C GLY A 60 26.83 11.43 -26.78
N ILE A 61 26.70 12.55 -26.04
CA ILE A 61 26.18 12.55 -24.66
C ILE A 61 24.81 11.88 -24.54
N ASN A 62 23.93 12.07 -25.54
CA ASN A 62 22.57 11.51 -25.57
C ASN A 62 22.57 9.99 -25.82
N GLU A 63 23.60 9.45 -26.45
CA GLU A 63 23.78 8.00 -26.62
C GLU A 63 24.41 7.39 -25.37
N PHE A 64 25.35 8.12 -24.76
CA PHE A 64 26.01 7.70 -23.52
C PHE A 64 25.05 7.61 -22.35
N GLY A 65 24.07 8.50 -22.28
CA GLY A 65 23.07 8.48 -21.23
C GLY A 65 21.97 9.50 -21.45
N VAL A 66 20.94 9.38 -20.62
CA VAL A 66 19.80 10.30 -20.63
C VAL A 66 19.71 11.00 -19.29
N VAL A 67 19.29 12.27 -19.33
CA VAL A 67 18.90 12.96 -18.11
C VAL A 67 17.50 12.49 -17.78
N ASP A 68 17.39 11.46 -16.93
CA ASP A 68 16.10 11.02 -16.44
C ASP A 68 15.47 12.18 -15.68
N SER A 69 14.23 12.48 -16.07
CA SER A 69 13.38 13.30 -15.24
C SER A 69 13.08 12.53 -13.95
N GLU A 70 12.71 13.26 -12.91
CA GLU A 70 12.28 12.66 -11.64
C GLU A 70 11.13 11.65 -11.82
N LEU A 71 10.31 11.85 -12.84
CA LEU A 71 9.20 10.97 -13.21
C LEU A 71 9.71 9.65 -13.78
N ASP A 72 10.75 9.66 -14.62
CA ASP A 72 11.29 8.44 -15.25
C ASP A 72 11.90 7.47 -14.23
N PHE A 73 12.55 8.00 -13.18
CA PHE A 73 13.07 7.17 -12.09
C PHE A 73 11.94 6.53 -11.26
N ILE A 74 10.91 7.31 -10.92
CA ILE A 74 9.75 6.82 -10.17
C ILE A 74 9.00 5.77 -11.01
N ASP A 75 8.78 6.05 -12.29
CA ASP A 75 8.13 5.13 -13.23
C ASP A 75 8.92 3.83 -13.36
N ASN A 76 10.25 3.88 -13.47
CA ASN A 76 11.06 2.66 -13.50
C ASN A 76 10.97 1.82 -12.22
N GLN A 77 10.82 2.45 -11.05
CA GLN A 77 10.63 1.72 -9.79
C GLN A 77 9.22 1.13 -9.69
N ILE A 78 8.20 1.92 -9.98
CA ILE A 78 6.80 1.48 -9.98
C ILE A 78 6.60 0.36 -11.01
N HIS A 79 7.21 0.45 -12.18
CA HIS A 79 7.07 -0.54 -13.25
C HIS A 79 7.55 -1.94 -12.83
N LYS A 80 8.58 -2.03 -11.99
CA LYS A 80 9.05 -3.32 -11.42
C LYS A 80 8.03 -3.93 -10.47
N MET A 81 7.23 -3.09 -9.81
CA MET A 81 6.19 -3.49 -8.86
C MET A 81 4.81 -3.65 -9.51
N ALA A 82 4.65 -3.19 -10.76
CA ALA A 82 3.40 -3.22 -11.51
C ALA A 82 2.70 -4.58 -11.47
N PHE A 83 1.37 -4.57 -11.58
CA PHE A 83 0.51 -5.76 -11.59
C PHE A 83 0.58 -6.55 -12.92
N ASN A 84 1.80 -6.85 -13.35
CA ASN A 84 2.08 -7.75 -14.48
C ASN A 84 1.84 -9.22 -14.07
N LYS A 85 1.84 -10.13 -15.05
CA LYS A 85 1.57 -11.57 -14.84
C LYS A 85 2.46 -12.20 -13.75
N LYS A 86 3.75 -11.85 -13.70
CA LYS A 86 4.69 -12.40 -12.70
C LYS A 86 4.32 -11.93 -11.30
N ASN A 87 4.08 -10.63 -11.13
CA ASN A 87 3.76 -10.04 -9.84
C ASN A 87 2.36 -10.45 -9.35
N LEU A 88 1.39 -10.58 -10.25
CA LEU A 88 0.07 -11.12 -9.91
C LEU A 88 0.12 -12.57 -9.44
N ALA A 89 1.00 -13.41 -10.00
CA ALA A 89 1.17 -14.78 -9.52
C ALA A 89 1.61 -14.81 -8.05
N ILE A 90 2.42 -13.85 -7.61
CA ILE A 90 2.81 -13.70 -6.20
C ILE A 90 1.57 -13.37 -5.35
N LEU A 91 0.76 -12.38 -5.77
CA LEU A 91 -0.46 -12.00 -5.07
C LEU A 91 -1.47 -13.15 -4.98
N VAL A 92 -1.67 -13.89 -6.07
CA VAL A 92 -2.52 -15.10 -6.11
C VAL A 92 -2.06 -16.11 -5.07
N ASN A 93 -0.77 -16.38 -4.99
CA ASN A 93 -0.22 -17.32 -4.02
C ASN A 93 -0.38 -16.82 -2.59
N SER A 94 -0.14 -15.53 -2.33
CA SER A 94 -0.34 -14.90 -1.02
C SER A 94 -1.79 -14.98 -0.55
N LEU A 95 -2.75 -14.64 -1.41
CA LEU A 95 -4.18 -14.69 -1.10
C LEU A 95 -4.67 -16.13 -0.90
N SER A 96 -4.37 -17.04 -1.84
CA SER A 96 -4.85 -18.43 -1.77
C SER A 96 -4.29 -19.19 -0.56
N SER A 97 -2.99 -19.02 -0.25
CA SER A 97 -2.36 -19.69 0.89
C SER A 97 -2.94 -19.27 2.25
N LYS A 98 -3.40 -18.02 2.37
CA LYS A 98 -3.91 -17.46 3.63
C LYS A 98 -5.43 -17.54 3.77
N THR A 99 -6.17 -17.38 2.67
CA THR A 99 -7.64 -17.25 2.71
C THR A 99 -8.38 -18.50 2.22
N LYS A 100 -7.70 -19.36 1.45
CA LYS A 100 -8.30 -20.49 0.73
C LYS A 100 -9.41 -20.07 -0.26
N LEU A 101 -9.54 -18.78 -0.57
CA LEU A 101 -10.45 -18.25 -1.57
C LEU A 101 -9.76 -18.14 -2.94
N SER A 102 -10.59 -18.12 -3.99
CA SER A 102 -10.15 -17.85 -5.35
C SER A 102 -10.56 -16.44 -5.76
N PHE A 103 -9.71 -15.79 -6.56
CA PHE A 103 -9.90 -14.39 -6.94
C PHE A 103 -9.78 -14.18 -8.45
N THR A 104 -10.39 -13.11 -8.94
CA THR A 104 -10.19 -12.50 -10.26
C THR A 104 -9.44 -11.19 -10.11
N PHE A 105 -8.60 -10.88 -11.10
CA PHE A 105 -7.68 -9.75 -11.07
C PHE A 105 -7.84 -8.98 -12.36
N HIS A 106 -8.11 -7.68 -12.24
CA HIS A 106 -8.30 -6.78 -13.37
C HIS A 106 -7.35 -5.57 -13.24
N PRO A 107 -6.08 -5.71 -13.67
CA PRO A 107 -5.15 -4.59 -13.74
C PRO A 107 -5.67 -3.49 -14.66
N TYR A 108 -5.43 -2.24 -14.28
CA TYR A 108 -5.76 -1.07 -15.08
C TYR A 108 -4.74 0.04 -14.85
N ALA A 109 -4.88 1.17 -15.55
CA ALA A 109 -3.95 2.31 -15.47
C ALA A 109 -2.49 1.85 -15.67
N SER A 110 -2.21 1.20 -16.81
CA SER A 110 -0.88 0.65 -17.14
C SER A 110 -0.32 -0.33 -16.09
N ASN A 111 -1.20 -1.10 -15.44
CA ASN A 111 -0.88 -2.05 -14.37
C ASN A 111 -0.38 -1.39 -13.06
N HIS A 112 -0.64 -0.09 -12.86
CA HIS A 112 -0.36 0.58 -11.59
C HIS A 112 -1.52 0.48 -10.61
N CYS A 113 -2.70 0.09 -11.10
CA CYS A 113 -3.86 -0.17 -10.27
C CYS A 113 -4.45 -1.55 -10.59
N LEU A 114 -5.24 -2.08 -9.66
CA LEU A 114 -5.79 -3.42 -9.71
C LEU A 114 -7.14 -3.47 -8.99
N ASN A 115 -8.17 -3.95 -9.69
CA ASN A 115 -9.36 -4.48 -9.04
C ASN A 115 -9.15 -5.96 -8.72
N VAL A 116 -9.55 -6.37 -7.52
CA VAL A 116 -9.50 -7.76 -7.05
C VAL A 116 -10.88 -8.14 -6.54
N ASP A 117 -11.45 -9.20 -7.08
CA ASP A 117 -12.76 -9.69 -6.66
C ASP A 117 -12.65 -11.17 -6.28
N SER A 118 -13.40 -11.61 -5.27
CA SER A 118 -13.56 -13.04 -5.04
C SER A 118 -14.34 -13.68 -6.18
N LYS A 119 -13.95 -14.88 -6.59
CA LYS A 119 -14.78 -15.65 -7.52
C LYS A 119 -16.07 -16.05 -6.80
N LYS A 120 -17.20 -15.89 -7.49
CA LYS A 120 -18.58 -16.13 -7.00
C LYS A 120 -18.93 -17.62 -6.73
N TYR A 121 -17.96 -18.44 -6.36
CA TYR A 121 -18.18 -19.84 -6.01
C TYR A 121 -18.53 -20.05 -4.53
N SER A 122 -18.24 -19.06 -3.67
CA SER A 122 -18.62 -19.11 -2.26
C SER A 122 -19.96 -18.42 -2.05
N ASN A 123 -20.95 -19.17 -1.55
CA ASN A 123 -22.22 -18.59 -1.12
C ASN A 123 -22.13 -17.94 0.28
N LYS A 124 -20.93 -17.89 0.88
CA LYS A 124 -20.70 -17.36 2.22
C LYS A 124 -20.18 -15.93 2.22
N TYR A 125 -19.31 -15.60 1.26
CA TYR A 125 -18.51 -14.37 1.25
C TYR A 125 -18.49 -13.75 -0.13
N ASP A 126 -18.48 -12.42 -0.18
CA ASP A 126 -18.08 -11.66 -1.35
C ASP A 126 -16.95 -10.72 -0.95
N PHE A 127 -15.88 -10.67 -1.73
CA PHE A 127 -14.80 -9.72 -1.54
C PHE A 127 -14.62 -8.89 -2.79
N SER A 128 -14.48 -7.59 -2.62
CA SER A 128 -14.04 -6.66 -3.66
C SER A 128 -13.02 -5.70 -3.08
N GLY A 129 -11.97 -5.40 -3.85
CA GLY A 129 -10.94 -4.46 -3.45
C GLY A 129 -10.32 -3.72 -4.62
N ASN A 130 -9.88 -2.50 -4.35
CA ASN A 130 -9.17 -1.65 -5.30
C ASN A 130 -7.80 -1.31 -4.72
N ILE A 131 -6.76 -1.55 -5.50
CA ILE A 131 -5.37 -1.44 -5.04
C ILE A 131 -4.61 -0.58 -6.03
N ARG A 132 -3.73 0.27 -5.52
CA ARG A 132 -2.85 1.14 -6.28
C ARG A 132 -1.41 1.04 -5.79
N ILE A 133 -0.50 1.10 -6.73
CA ILE A 133 0.92 1.30 -6.44
C ILE A 133 1.17 2.80 -6.39
N HIS A 134 1.63 3.27 -5.24
CA HIS A 134 2.13 4.62 -5.07
C HIS A 134 3.66 4.59 -5.00
N GLY A 135 4.31 5.52 -5.68
CA GLY A 135 5.76 5.70 -5.62
C GLY A 135 6.11 7.16 -5.41
N THR A 136 7.11 7.38 -4.57
CA THR A 136 7.80 8.66 -4.42
C THR A 136 9.30 8.44 -4.65
N LYS A 137 10.09 9.52 -4.59
CA LYS A 137 11.55 9.44 -4.64
C LYS A 137 12.19 8.48 -3.64
N LYS A 138 11.57 8.28 -2.47
CA LYS A 138 12.18 7.58 -1.33
C LYS A 138 11.45 6.31 -0.94
N GLU A 139 10.16 6.24 -1.25
CA GLU A 139 9.28 5.19 -0.75
C GLU A 139 8.30 4.75 -1.84
N THR A 140 8.10 3.44 -1.95
CA THR A 140 6.98 2.82 -2.63
C THR A 140 5.97 2.30 -1.61
N ALA A 141 4.70 2.41 -1.95
CA ALA A 141 3.60 1.95 -1.12
C ALA A 141 2.62 1.12 -1.95
N LEU A 142 2.15 0.02 -1.35
CA LEU A 142 0.95 -0.66 -1.81
C LEU A 142 -0.24 -0.04 -1.08
N GLU A 143 -1.05 0.74 -1.79
CA GLU A 143 -2.25 1.37 -1.23
C GLU A 143 -3.49 0.55 -1.58
N VAL A 144 -4.14 0.02 -0.54
CA VAL A 144 -5.46 -0.59 -0.63
C VAL A 144 -6.50 0.52 -0.44
N ILE A 145 -7.08 0.94 -1.56
CA ILE A 145 -8.05 2.03 -1.67
C ILE A 145 -9.40 1.56 -1.14
N ASP A 146 -9.86 0.41 -1.65
CA ASP A 146 -11.11 -0.21 -1.23
C ASP A 146 -10.83 -1.64 -0.74
N PHE A 147 -11.54 -2.04 0.31
CA PHE A 147 -11.41 -3.36 0.93
C PHE A 147 -12.76 -3.73 1.56
N ASP A 148 -13.59 -4.40 0.77
CA ASP A 148 -14.94 -4.76 1.18
C ASP A 148 -15.04 -6.28 1.25
N LEU A 149 -15.26 -6.80 2.45
CA LEU A 149 -15.61 -8.20 2.67
C LEU A 149 -17.05 -8.27 3.19
N TRP A 150 -17.92 -8.89 2.41
CA TRP A 150 -19.33 -9.05 2.69
C TRP A 150 -19.63 -10.44 3.22
N LYS A 151 -20.38 -10.49 4.32
CA LYS A 151 -20.99 -11.72 4.81
C LYS A 151 -22.32 -11.93 4.07
N ILE A 152 -22.34 -12.86 3.11
CA ILE A 152 -23.55 -13.22 2.35
C ILE A 152 -24.46 -14.15 3.17
N SER A 153 -23.87 -15.06 3.93
CA SER A 153 -24.62 -16.10 4.64
C SER A 153 -24.73 -15.84 6.14
N LYS A 154 -25.93 -16.03 6.70
CA LYS A 154 -26.23 -15.88 8.13
C LYS A 154 -25.47 -16.86 9.03
N ILE A 155 -25.11 -18.04 8.50
CA ILE A 155 -24.52 -19.14 9.30
C ILE A 155 -23.02 -18.97 9.57
N VAL A 156 -22.38 -17.97 8.97
CA VAL A 156 -20.95 -17.67 9.19
C VAL A 156 -20.75 -17.18 10.63
N SER A 157 -19.87 -17.86 11.37
CA SER A 157 -19.51 -17.46 12.74
C SER A 157 -18.64 -16.19 12.76
N TYR A 158 -18.55 -15.55 13.92
CA TYR A 158 -17.69 -14.38 14.10
C TYR A 158 -16.22 -14.73 13.85
N GLU A 159 -15.75 -15.83 14.43
CA GLU A 159 -14.38 -16.32 14.34
C GLU A 159 -13.99 -16.61 12.89
N GLU A 160 -14.83 -17.34 12.15
CA GLU A 160 -14.59 -17.67 10.73
C GLU A 160 -14.45 -16.38 9.90
N PHE A 161 -15.34 -15.40 10.13
CA PHE A 161 -15.33 -14.15 9.38
C PHE A 161 -14.17 -13.23 9.75
N TYR A 162 -13.90 -13.07 11.05
CA TYR A 162 -12.81 -12.23 11.57
C TYR A 162 -11.46 -12.76 11.09
N ASP A 163 -11.23 -14.07 11.18
CA ASP A 163 -9.98 -14.70 10.75
C ASP A 163 -9.79 -14.59 9.23
N LEU A 164 -10.86 -14.71 8.44
CA LEU A 164 -10.79 -14.46 7.00
C LEU A 164 -10.43 -13.00 6.69
N TYR A 165 -11.07 -12.03 7.37
CA TYR A 165 -10.80 -10.61 7.22
C TYR A 165 -9.34 -10.29 7.51
N ARG A 166 -8.84 -10.80 8.64
CA ARG A 166 -7.43 -10.66 9.05
C ARG A 166 -6.49 -11.34 8.07
N SER A 167 -6.84 -12.53 7.57
CA SER A 167 -6.02 -13.27 6.60
C SER A 167 -5.88 -12.55 5.26
N LEU A 168 -6.90 -11.83 4.82
CA LEU A 168 -6.83 -10.97 3.63
C LEU A 168 -5.83 -9.82 3.84
N ILE A 169 -5.88 -9.11 4.98
CA ILE A 169 -4.90 -8.05 5.30
C ILE A 169 -3.48 -8.61 5.29
N ILE A 170 -3.25 -9.75 5.97
CA ILE A 170 -1.93 -10.39 6.03
C ILE A 170 -1.47 -10.88 4.64
N ALA A 171 -2.40 -11.24 3.75
CA ALA A 171 -2.05 -11.60 2.38
C ALA A 171 -1.53 -10.42 1.57
N PHE A 172 -2.11 -9.22 1.76
CA PHE A 172 -1.57 -8.01 1.14
C PHE A 172 -0.23 -7.59 1.77
N GLU A 173 -0.04 -7.76 3.08
CA GLU A 173 1.26 -7.56 3.73
C GLU A 173 2.36 -8.46 3.13
N ASP A 174 2.09 -9.76 3.05
CA ASP A 174 3.02 -10.75 2.50
C ASP A 174 3.32 -10.51 1.01
N TYR A 175 2.33 -10.05 0.24
CA TYR A 175 2.57 -9.62 -1.14
C TYR A 175 3.46 -8.37 -1.21
N ALA A 176 3.20 -7.38 -0.35
CA ALA A 176 3.97 -6.15 -0.28
C ALA A 176 5.44 -6.43 0.10
N GLU A 177 5.68 -7.33 1.04
CA GLU A 177 7.01 -7.79 1.46
C GLU A 177 7.75 -8.49 0.32
N LYS A 178 7.10 -9.43 -0.37
CA LYS A 178 7.71 -10.18 -1.49
C LYS A 178 8.12 -9.28 -2.65
N LEU A 179 7.40 -8.17 -2.88
CA LEU A 179 7.75 -7.17 -3.87
C LEU A 179 8.59 -6.01 -3.32
N ARG A 180 8.97 -6.05 -2.05
CA ARG A 180 9.82 -5.06 -1.38
C ARG A 180 9.25 -3.63 -1.46
N PHE A 181 7.94 -3.50 -1.24
CA PHE A 181 7.37 -2.20 -0.95
C PHE A 181 7.91 -1.68 0.37
N ASN A 182 8.07 -0.36 0.52
CA ASN A 182 8.51 0.21 1.80
C ASN A 182 7.41 0.20 2.85
N LYS A 183 6.16 0.33 2.41
CA LYS A 183 4.99 0.31 3.28
C LYS A 183 3.74 -0.20 2.58
N ILE A 184 2.78 -0.62 3.37
CA ILE A 184 1.41 -0.89 2.95
C ILE A 184 0.49 0.14 3.59
N ILE A 185 -0.51 0.59 2.84
CA ILE A 185 -1.49 1.59 3.27
C ILE A 185 -2.89 1.02 3.06
N PHE A 186 -3.76 1.16 4.05
CA PHE A 186 -5.19 0.90 3.93
C PHE A 186 -5.96 2.19 4.16
N ASN A 187 -6.90 2.47 3.26
CA ASN A 187 -7.83 3.56 3.40
C ASN A 187 -9.01 3.11 4.27
N VAL A 188 -9.29 3.89 5.31
CA VAL A 188 -10.44 3.71 6.21
C VAL A 188 -11.37 4.88 6.00
N SER A 189 -12.61 4.58 5.63
CA SER A 189 -13.60 5.57 5.24
C SER A 189 -14.58 5.81 6.37
N SER A 190 -15.06 7.05 6.49
CA SER A 190 -16.21 7.35 7.32
C SER A 190 -17.46 6.67 6.76
N TYR A 191 -18.38 6.26 7.64
CA TYR A 191 -19.65 5.65 7.26
C TYR A 191 -20.81 6.52 7.70
N TYR A 192 -21.95 6.40 7.00
CA TYR A 192 -23.19 7.02 7.45
C TYR A 192 -23.91 6.11 8.46
N ALA A 193 -24.31 6.67 9.60
CA ALA A 193 -25.12 6.04 10.63
C ALA A 193 -26.56 6.56 10.53
N PRO A 194 -27.49 5.84 9.87
CA PRO A 194 -28.83 6.34 9.59
C PRO A 194 -29.63 6.70 10.85
N GLU A 195 -29.47 5.91 11.91
CA GLU A 195 -30.16 6.13 13.18
C GLU A 195 -29.70 7.39 13.92
N LEU A 196 -28.49 7.89 13.62
CA LEU A 196 -27.93 9.13 14.16
C LEU A 196 -28.01 10.29 13.19
N GLN A 197 -28.39 10.03 11.92
CA GLN A 197 -28.34 10.98 10.81
C GLN A 197 -26.98 11.68 10.68
N ALA A 198 -25.90 10.93 10.92
CA ALA A 198 -24.55 11.46 10.99
C ALA A 198 -23.55 10.59 10.20
N VAL A 199 -22.53 11.23 9.65
CA VAL A 199 -21.33 10.55 9.14
C VAL A 199 -20.37 10.38 10.30
N LEU A 200 -19.78 9.20 10.47
CA LEU A 200 -18.90 8.90 11.60
C LEU A 200 -17.62 8.23 11.10
N PHE A 201 -16.51 8.61 11.71
CA PHE A 201 -15.25 7.90 11.50
C PHE A 201 -15.24 6.61 12.36
N PRO A 202 -14.78 5.46 11.83
CA PRO A 202 -14.68 4.21 12.57
C PRO A 202 -13.83 4.33 13.84
N ARG A 203 -14.24 3.64 14.89
CA ARG A 203 -13.47 3.49 16.13
C ARG A 203 -13.08 2.02 16.34
N HIS A 204 -12.04 1.80 17.14
CA HIS A 204 -11.65 0.45 17.52
C HIS A 204 -12.71 -0.10 18.47
N LEU A 205 -13.13 -1.33 18.23
CA LEU A 205 -14.20 -1.98 18.99
C LEU A 205 -13.65 -3.11 19.84
N THR A 206 -14.28 -3.34 20.99
CA THR A 206 -13.99 -4.51 21.83
C THR A 206 -14.37 -5.80 21.10
N SER A 207 -13.76 -6.93 21.45
CA SER A 207 -14.10 -8.24 20.88
C SER A 207 -15.58 -8.62 21.07
N LYS A 208 -16.21 -8.14 22.16
CA LYS A 208 -17.64 -8.34 22.40
C LYS A 208 -18.47 -7.57 21.37
N ASP A 209 -18.19 -6.28 21.19
CA ASP A 209 -18.95 -5.44 20.27
C ASP A 209 -18.72 -5.84 18.80
N LEU A 210 -17.50 -6.26 18.43
CA LEU A 210 -17.20 -6.83 17.12
C LEU A 210 -18.01 -8.10 16.84
N ARG A 211 -18.13 -8.99 17.84
CA ARG A 211 -18.94 -10.20 17.73
C ARG A 211 -20.40 -9.88 17.47
N GLU A 212 -20.98 -8.97 18.26
CA GLU A 212 -22.36 -8.51 18.08
C GLU A 212 -22.57 -7.94 16.66
N LEU A 213 -21.63 -7.09 16.24
CA LEU A 213 -21.64 -6.43 14.93
C LEU A 213 -21.60 -7.44 13.77
N VAL A 214 -20.70 -8.42 13.80
CA VAL A 214 -20.55 -9.44 12.72
C VAL A 214 -21.67 -10.48 12.74
N GLN A 215 -22.25 -10.76 13.90
CA GLN A 215 -23.38 -11.69 14.02
C GLN A 215 -24.69 -11.06 13.51
N SER A 216 -24.82 -9.75 13.58
CA SER A 216 -25.98 -9.04 13.02
C SER A 216 -26.07 -9.22 11.49
N PHE A 217 -27.30 -9.32 10.98
CA PHE A 217 -27.57 -9.49 9.55
C PHE A 217 -28.77 -8.62 9.13
N PRO A 218 -28.75 -7.94 7.98
CA PRO A 218 -27.70 -7.95 6.95
C PRO A 218 -26.40 -7.29 7.40
N TYR A 219 -25.27 -7.73 6.83
CA TYR A 219 -23.98 -7.07 6.98
C TYR A 219 -23.92 -5.87 6.04
N ASP A 220 -23.44 -4.72 6.52
CA ASP A 220 -23.50 -3.43 5.81
C ASP A 220 -22.14 -2.72 5.79
N CYS A 221 -22.05 -1.60 5.07
CA CYS A 221 -20.80 -0.84 4.90
C CYS A 221 -20.24 -0.30 6.22
N ARG A 222 -21.09 0.17 7.14
CA ARG A 222 -20.69 0.60 8.48
C ARG A 222 -20.00 -0.54 9.21
N LYS A 223 -20.56 -1.75 9.14
CA LYS A 223 -19.99 -2.94 9.78
C LYS A 223 -18.64 -3.30 9.16
N ASN A 224 -18.53 -3.23 7.82
CA ASN A 224 -17.26 -3.44 7.12
C ASN A 224 -16.17 -2.45 7.59
N GLU A 225 -16.45 -1.16 7.64
CA GLU A 225 -15.48 -0.14 8.04
C GLU A 225 -15.06 -0.25 9.51
N LEU A 226 -16.00 -0.52 10.42
CA LEU A 226 -15.71 -0.74 11.86
C LEU A 226 -14.83 -1.98 12.08
N LEU A 227 -15.13 -3.08 11.39
CA LEU A 227 -14.32 -4.29 11.44
C LEU A 227 -12.94 -4.05 10.83
N LYS A 228 -12.87 -3.41 9.64
CA LYS A 228 -11.62 -3.07 8.96
C LYS A 228 -10.69 -2.29 9.88
N PHE A 229 -11.19 -1.20 10.45
CA PHE A 229 -10.41 -0.35 11.32
C PHE A 229 -9.93 -1.10 12.56
N SER A 230 -10.81 -1.91 13.19
CA SER A 230 -10.45 -2.70 14.35
C SER A 230 -9.35 -3.72 14.05
N VAL A 231 -9.47 -4.47 12.95
CA VAL A 231 -8.46 -5.46 12.54
C VAL A 231 -7.14 -4.77 12.21
N LEU A 232 -7.15 -3.65 11.47
CA LEU A 232 -5.93 -2.88 11.17
C LEU A 232 -5.19 -2.45 12.44
N LYS A 233 -5.91 -1.95 13.46
CA LYS A 233 -5.30 -1.61 14.76
C LYS A 233 -4.65 -2.83 15.41
N THR A 234 -5.31 -3.99 15.39
CA THR A 234 -4.71 -5.23 15.94
C THR A 234 -3.51 -5.75 15.12
N CYS A 235 -3.46 -5.47 13.82
CA CYS A 235 -2.33 -5.81 12.96
C CYS A 235 -1.16 -4.80 13.05
N GLY A 236 -1.27 -3.78 13.91
CA GLY A 236 -0.22 -2.80 14.16
C GLY A 236 -0.16 -1.65 13.16
N TYR A 237 -1.26 -1.35 12.46
CA TYR A 237 -1.32 -0.19 11.57
C TYR A 237 -1.48 1.10 12.38
N GLY A 238 -0.67 2.10 12.03
CA GLY A 238 -0.72 3.44 12.58
C GLY A 238 -1.23 4.45 11.56
N PHE A 239 -1.51 5.67 12.01
CA PHE A 239 -1.69 6.83 11.15
C PHE A 239 -0.94 8.01 11.76
N ILE A 240 -0.63 9.02 10.96
CA ILE A 240 -0.04 10.28 11.47
C ILE A 240 -1.18 11.27 11.65
N SER A 241 -1.48 11.64 12.89
CA SER A 241 -2.41 12.72 13.19
C SER A 241 -1.76 14.08 12.95
N VAL A 242 -2.57 15.03 12.48
CA VAL A 242 -2.17 16.44 12.32
C VAL A 242 -2.45 17.24 13.61
N ASN A 243 -3.28 16.69 14.51
CA ASN A 243 -3.66 17.30 15.78
C ASN A 243 -3.65 16.25 16.89
N GLU A 244 -2.58 16.24 17.71
CA GLU A 244 -2.39 15.25 18.78
C GLU A 244 -3.38 15.43 19.92
N GLU A 245 -3.71 16.67 20.30
CA GLU A 245 -4.67 16.96 21.38
C GLU A 245 -6.07 16.43 21.04
N GLU A 246 -6.51 16.63 19.79
CA GLU A 246 -7.79 16.13 19.31
C GLU A 246 -7.84 14.59 19.24
N GLU A 247 -6.72 13.94 18.89
CA GLU A 247 -6.61 12.49 18.94
C GLU A 247 -6.68 11.95 20.37
N LEU A 248 -6.02 12.61 21.33
CA LEU A 248 -6.09 12.26 22.75
C LEU A 248 -7.52 12.33 23.27
N LEU A 249 -8.22 13.46 23.02
CA LEU A 249 -9.62 13.63 23.41
C LEU A 249 -10.52 12.54 22.82
N ILE A 250 -10.37 12.21 21.54
CA ILE A 250 -11.17 11.17 20.90
C ILE A 250 -10.88 9.79 21.50
N ASN A 251 -9.62 9.50 21.82
CA ASN A 251 -9.25 8.25 22.47
C ASN A 251 -9.83 8.16 23.89
N GLU A 252 -9.86 9.26 24.65
CA GLU A 252 -10.51 9.33 25.97
C GLU A 252 -12.01 9.03 25.86
N ILE A 253 -12.71 9.68 24.93
CA ILE A 253 -14.14 9.44 24.68
C ILE A 253 -14.38 7.97 24.28
N ASN A 254 -13.57 7.43 23.37
CA ASN A 254 -13.69 6.03 22.96
C ASN A 254 -13.51 5.08 24.15
N ASN A 255 -12.48 5.29 24.98
CA ASN A 255 -12.23 4.47 26.17
C ASN A 255 -13.38 4.55 27.17
N GLN A 256 -13.94 5.76 27.38
CA GLN A 256 -15.09 5.96 28.25
C GLN A 256 -16.29 5.15 27.76
N VAL A 257 -16.62 5.23 26.47
CA VAL A 257 -17.74 4.51 25.86
C VAL A 257 -17.52 2.99 25.89
N ASP A 258 -16.29 2.52 25.64
CA ASP A 258 -15.96 1.09 25.66
C ASP A 258 -16.03 0.47 27.06
N SER A 259 -15.80 1.27 28.10
CA SER A 259 -15.94 0.83 29.50
C SER A 259 -17.40 0.61 29.93
N MET A 260 -18.37 1.09 29.16
CA MET A 260 -19.80 0.98 29.50
C MET A 260 -20.29 -0.46 29.32
N ALA A 261 -20.45 -1.15 30.46
CA ALA A 261 -21.05 -2.47 30.50
C ALA A 261 -22.55 -2.42 30.13
N ASN A 262 -23.03 -3.45 29.44
CA ASN A 262 -24.44 -3.66 29.09
C ASN A 262 -25.08 -2.59 28.18
N VAL A 263 -24.28 -1.78 27.50
CA VAL A 263 -24.74 -0.87 26.45
C VAL A 263 -24.43 -1.48 25.08
N SER A 264 -25.40 -1.44 24.16
CA SER A 264 -25.20 -1.96 22.80
C SER A 264 -24.20 -1.12 22.00
N ILE A 265 -23.63 -1.69 20.94
CA ILE A 265 -22.70 -0.97 20.05
C ILE A 265 -23.29 0.32 19.48
N PHE A 266 -24.59 0.34 19.16
CA PHE A 266 -25.26 1.49 18.55
C PHE A 266 -25.58 2.59 19.58
N GLU A 267 -25.97 2.21 20.80
CA GLU A 267 -26.12 3.18 21.89
C GLU A 267 -24.79 3.79 22.30
N LYS A 268 -23.72 2.97 22.30
CA LYS A 268 -22.34 3.45 22.49
C LYS A 268 -21.96 4.51 21.43
N GLU A 269 -22.29 4.31 20.16
CA GLU A 269 -22.05 5.31 19.11
C GLU A 269 -22.85 6.59 19.33
N LYS A 270 -24.10 6.50 19.80
CA LYS A 270 -24.89 7.67 20.16
C LYS A 270 -24.23 8.48 21.28
N ILE A 271 -23.86 7.82 22.38
CA ILE A 271 -23.19 8.44 23.52
C ILE A 271 -21.85 9.06 23.07
N ARG A 272 -21.09 8.35 22.25
CA ARG A 272 -19.84 8.85 21.66
C ARG A 272 -20.06 10.16 20.91
N MET A 273 -21.11 10.23 20.09
CA MET A 273 -21.45 11.43 19.33
C MET A 273 -21.86 12.58 20.25
N ASP A 274 -22.66 12.31 21.28
CA ASP A 274 -23.11 13.32 22.25
C ASP A 274 -21.93 13.90 23.07
N LEU A 275 -20.86 13.13 23.26
CA LEU A 275 -19.63 13.57 23.93
C LEU A 275 -18.66 14.31 22.99
N MET A 276 -18.81 14.19 21.67
CA MET A 276 -17.91 14.82 20.70
C MET A 276 -18.43 16.21 20.30
N ASP A 277 -17.53 17.21 20.27
CA ASP A 277 -17.84 18.52 19.69
C ASP A 277 -18.16 18.37 18.19
N LYS A 278 -19.20 19.05 17.72
CA LYS A 278 -19.61 19.03 16.31
C LYS A 278 -18.48 19.42 15.35
N ASN A 279 -17.63 20.37 15.73
CA ASN A 279 -16.47 20.79 14.94
C ASN A 279 -15.40 19.69 14.83
N VAL A 280 -15.26 18.85 15.86
CA VAL A 280 -14.38 17.67 15.85
C VAL A 280 -14.94 16.62 14.90
N LEU A 281 -16.25 16.37 14.94
CA LEU A 281 -16.92 15.43 14.03
C LEU A 281 -16.74 15.83 12.57
N GLU A 282 -16.94 17.10 12.22
CA GLU A 282 -16.85 17.60 10.85
C GLU A 282 -15.46 17.43 10.23
N ARG A 283 -14.39 17.62 11.01
CA ARG A 283 -13.01 17.40 10.56
C ARG A 283 -12.65 15.93 10.31
N TYR A 284 -13.45 15.01 10.85
CA TYR A 284 -13.24 13.56 10.77
C TYR A 284 -14.04 12.88 9.64
N TYR A 285 -14.70 13.65 8.76
CA TYR A 285 -15.48 13.13 7.62
C TYR A 285 -14.67 12.65 6.41
N HIS A 286 -13.36 12.49 6.57
CA HIS A 286 -12.47 12.14 5.47
C HIS A 286 -11.91 10.73 5.59
N VAL A 287 -11.56 10.15 4.44
CA VAL A 287 -10.79 8.91 4.36
C VAL A 287 -9.44 9.12 5.05
N LYS A 288 -9.10 8.22 5.99
CA LYS A 288 -7.80 8.21 6.65
C LYS A 288 -6.94 7.07 6.14
N LYS A 289 -5.64 7.37 6.00
CA LYS A 289 -4.63 6.42 5.52
C LYS A 289 -3.91 5.79 6.71
N TYR A 290 -4.16 4.51 6.93
CA TYR A 290 -3.46 3.71 7.95
C TYR A 290 -2.33 2.95 7.29
N PHE A 291 -1.12 3.04 7.83
CA PHE A 291 0.05 2.44 7.21
C PHE A 291 0.87 1.62 8.19
N LYS A 292 1.65 0.72 7.60
CA LYS A 292 2.65 -0.12 8.28
C LYS A 292 3.88 -0.23 7.39
N TYR A 293 5.05 0.01 7.97
CA TYR A 293 6.32 -0.18 7.26
C TYR A 293 6.61 -1.67 7.12
N ILE A 294 7.14 -2.04 5.95
CA ILE A 294 7.53 -3.41 5.62
C ILE A 294 9.07 -3.44 5.62
N TYR A 295 9.65 -4.37 6.38
CA TYR A 295 11.11 -4.50 6.58
C TYR A 295 11.65 -5.73 5.86
#